data_AF-A0A7J8G7Z0-F1
#
_entry.id   AF-A0A7J8G7Z0-F1
#
_cell.length_a   1.000
_cell.length_b   1.000
_cell.length_c   1.000
_cell.angle_alpha   90.00
_cell.angle_beta   90.00
_cell.angle_gamma   90.00
#
_symmetry.space_group_name_H-M   'P 1'
#
loop_
_entity.id
_entity.type
_entity.pdbx_description
1 polymer ?
#
loop_
_entity_poly.entity_id
_entity_poly.type
_entity_poly.pdbx_seq_one_letter_code
_entity_poly.pdbx_strand_id
1 'polypeptide(L)'
;MRETESQLLPDVGAIVTCKVSSINSRFAKVHILYVGSTPLKNSFRGTIRKEDVRATEKDKVEIYKSFRPGDIVLAKVISLGDAQSNYLLTTAENELGVVVAHSEAGVQMVPISWCEMQCPKTHTKEFRKVARVQPEFLQT
;
A
#
# COMPACT_ATOMS: atom_id res chain seq x y z
N MET A 1 -5.73 33.36 -13.15
CA MET A 1 -6.59 32.29 -13.68
C MET A 1 -6.68 31.24 -12.58
N ARG A 2 -7.83 31.07 -11.93
CA ARG A 2 -8.01 30.00 -10.95
C ARG A 2 -8.17 28.73 -11.74
N GLU A 3 -7.11 27.92 -11.83
CA GLU A 3 -7.25 26.55 -12.29
C GLU A 3 -8.24 25.88 -11.33
N THR A 4 -9.46 25.67 -11.82
CA THR A 4 -10.35 24.65 -11.28
C THR A 4 -9.64 23.33 -11.51
N GLU A 5 -8.69 23.02 -10.62
CA GLU A 5 -8.05 21.71 -10.55
C GLU A 5 -9.15 20.70 -10.30
N SER A 6 -9.53 20.02 -11.37
CA SER A 6 -10.46 18.90 -11.37
C SER A 6 -10.01 17.96 -10.27
N GLN A 7 -10.87 17.74 -9.27
CA GLN A 7 -10.61 16.76 -8.24
C GLN A 7 -10.49 15.39 -8.91
N LEU A 8 -9.25 14.91 -9.03
CA LEU A 8 -8.98 13.59 -9.59
C LEU A 8 -9.62 12.54 -8.67
N LEU A 9 -10.60 11.84 -9.21
CA LEU A 9 -11.23 10.72 -8.52
C LEU A 9 -10.47 9.46 -8.94
N PRO A 10 -10.06 8.60 -7.98
CA PRO A 10 -9.49 7.30 -8.32
C PRO A 10 -10.51 6.49 -9.11
N ASP A 11 -10.17 6.08 -10.33
CA ASP A 11 -11.02 5.21 -11.13
C ASP A 11 -10.75 3.74 -10.83
N VAL A 12 -11.70 2.87 -11.16
CA VAL A 12 -11.55 1.42 -11.05
C VAL A 12 -10.40 0.96 -11.96
N GLY A 13 -9.49 0.16 -11.40
CA GLY A 13 -8.30 -0.32 -12.07
C GLY A 13 -7.09 0.60 -11.97
N ALA A 14 -7.24 1.82 -11.44
CA ALA A 14 -6.11 2.73 -11.23
C ALA A 14 -5.18 2.22 -10.12
N ILE A 15 -3.88 2.39 -10.32
CA ILE A 15 -2.85 2.16 -9.30
C ILE A 15 -2.78 3.40 -8.42
N VAL A 16 -2.85 3.20 -7.12
CA VAL A 16 -2.83 4.26 -6.12
C VAL A 16 -1.75 4.00 -5.08
N THR A 17 -1.12 5.08 -4.63
CA THR A 17 -0.21 5.04 -3.48
C THR A 17 -0.99 5.42 -2.25
N CYS A 18 -1.01 4.54 -1.26
CA CYS A 18 -1.72 4.76 -0.01
C CYS A 18 -0.85 4.48 1.21
N LYS A 19 -1.16 5.18 2.30
CA LYS A 19 -0.52 5.01 3.59
C LYS A 19 -1.43 4.21 4.50
N VAL A 20 -0.88 3.19 5.15
CA VAL A 20 -1.63 2.36 6.10
C VAL A 20 -1.90 3.17 7.36
N SER A 21 -3.17 3.39 7.69
CA SER A 21 -3.58 4.11 8.90
C SER A 21 -3.73 3.16 10.08
N SER A 22 -4.44 2.06 9.86
CA SER A 22 -4.76 1.09 10.90
C SER A 22 -4.96 -0.28 10.30
N ILE A 23 -4.57 -1.32 11.02
CA ILE A 23 -4.70 -2.70 10.57
C ILE A 23 -5.62 -3.47 11.52
N ASN A 24 -6.37 -4.41 10.95
CA ASN A 24 -7.15 -5.41 11.65
C ASN A 24 -6.80 -6.78 11.05
N SER A 25 -7.08 -7.87 11.76
CA SER A 25 -6.84 -9.23 11.27
C SER A 25 -7.60 -9.54 9.97
N ARG A 26 -8.76 -8.89 9.74
CA ARG A 26 -9.61 -9.09 8.56
C ARG A 26 -9.37 -8.09 7.41
N PHE A 27 -8.93 -6.88 7.73
CA PHE A 27 -8.77 -5.79 6.76
C PHE A 27 -7.77 -4.76 7.24
N ALA A 28 -7.15 -4.03 6.31
CA ALA A 28 -6.32 -2.86 6.58
C ALA A 28 -7.01 -1.60 6.07
N LYS A 29 -7.07 -0.57 6.92
CA LYS A 29 -7.52 0.77 6.55
C LYS A 29 -6.34 1.58 6.06
N VAL A 30 -6.52 2.24 4.93
CA VAL A 30 -5.48 3.04 4.29
C VAL A 30 -6.01 4.41 3.89
N HIS A 31 -5.12 5.38 3.77
CA HIS A 31 -5.37 6.69 3.18
C HIS A 31 -4.70 6.79 1.83
N ILE A 32 -5.46 7.05 0.78
CA ILE A 32 -4.94 7.27 -0.56
C ILE A 32 -4.33 8.67 -0.63
N LEU A 33 -3.08 8.74 -1.09
CA LEU A 33 -2.29 9.96 -1.19
C LEU A 33 -2.06 10.34 -2.66
N TYR A 34 -1.83 9.35 -3.52
CA TYR A 34 -1.57 9.56 -4.95
C TYR A 34 -2.40 8.61 -5.80
N VAL A 35 -2.85 9.09 -6.96
CA VAL A 35 -3.43 8.27 -8.02
C VAL A 35 -2.48 8.32 -9.21
N GLY A 36 -1.87 7.19 -9.55
CA GLY A 36 -0.76 7.15 -10.50
C GLY A 36 0.38 8.07 -10.07
N SER A 37 0.68 9.08 -10.88
CA SER A 37 1.70 10.10 -10.64
C SER A 37 1.18 11.38 -10.01
N THR A 38 -0.14 11.54 -9.84
CA THR A 38 -0.73 12.80 -9.41
C THR A 38 -1.09 12.79 -7.91
N PRO A 39 -0.60 13.78 -7.13
CA PRO A 39 -0.98 13.91 -5.73
C PRO A 39 -2.44 14.33 -5.57
N LEU A 40 -3.12 13.73 -4.59
CA LEU A 40 -4.46 14.13 -4.18
C LEU A 40 -4.38 15.17 -3.07
N LYS A 41 -5.13 16.27 -3.21
CA LYS A 41 -5.30 17.27 -2.14
C LYS A 41 -6.11 16.70 -0.95
N ASN A 42 -7.10 15.87 -1.25
CA ASN A 42 -7.96 15.25 -0.25
C ASN A 42 -7.58 13.78 -0.10
N SER A 43 -7.32 13.33 1.12
CA SER A 43 -7.07 11.92 1.38
C SER A 43 -8.37 11.13 1.32
N PHE A 44 -8.42 10.16 0.40
CA PHE A 44 -9.54 9.21 0.34
C PHE A 44 -9.28 8.02 1.26
N ARG A 45 -10.35 7.45 1.81
CA ARG A 45 -10.25 6.26 2.65
C ARG A 45 -10.36 5.02 1.79
N GLY A 46 -9.41 4.11 1.96
CA GLY A 46 -9.39 2.82 1.31
C GLY A 46 -9.41 1.68 2.33
N THR A 47 -9.89 0.53 1.89
CA THR A 47 -9.86 -0.71 2.65
C THR A 47 -9.28 -1.83 1.80
N ILE A 48 -8.25 -2.50 2.32
CA ILE A 48 -7.68 -3.71 1.74
C ILE A 48 -8.16 -4.89 2.59
N ARG A 49 -8.86 -5.84 2.00
CA ARG A 49 -9.33 -7.04 2.71
C ARG A 49 -8.28 -8.13 2.70
N LYS A 50 -8.33 -9.06 3.65
CA LYS A 50 -7.45 -10.24 3.70
C LYS A 50 -7.44 -11.02 2.38
N GLU A 51 -8.60 -11.19 1.76
CA GLU A 51 -8.78 -11.93 0.50
C GLU A 51 -8.17 -11.23 -0.72
N ASP A 52 -7.85 -9.94 -0.60
CA ASP A 52 -7.35 -9.09 -1.69
C ASP A 52 -5.85 -8.79 -1.56
N VAL A 53 -5.15 -9.40 -0.59
CA VAL A 53 -3.73 -9.15 -0.34
C VAL A 53 -2.81 -9.94 -1.26
N ARG A 54 -3.16 -11.19 -1.59
CA ARG A 54 -2.41 -12.06 -2.50
C ARG A 54 -3.36 -12.74 -3.49
N ALA A 55 -2.91 -12.94 -4.71
CA ALA A 55 -3.66 -13.73 -5.70
C ALA A 55 -3.80 -15.21 -5.28
N THR A 56 -2.77 -15.78 -4.64
CA THR A 56 -2.69 -17.17 -4.21
C THR A 56 -2.67 -17.31 -2.68
N GLU A 57 -3.10 -18.47 -2.18
CA GLU A 57 -3.07 -18.83 -0.74
C GLU A 57 -3.74 -17.81 0.21
N LYS A 58 -4.87 -17.23 -0.20
CA LYS A 58 -5.63 -16.20 0.53
C LYS A 58 -5.92 -16.55 2.00
N ASP A 59 -6.15 -17.84 2.29
CA ASP A 59 -6.47 -18.29 3.65
C ASP A 59 -5.29 -18.22 4.62
N LYS A 60 -4.06 -18.41 4.12
CA LYS A 60 -2.84 -18.35 4.92
C LYS A 60 -2.30 -16.93 5.10
N VAL A 61 -2.88 -15.94 4.43
CA VAL A 61 -2.40 -14.56 4.53
C VAL A 61 -2.80 -13.96 5.88
N GLU A 62 -1.81 -13.38 6.55
CA GLU A 62 -2.01 -12.59 7.75
C GLU A 62 -1.72 -11.12 7.46
N ILE A 63 -2.69 -10.25 7.75
CA ILE A 63 -2.56 -8.80 7.55
C ILE A 63 -1.37 -8.25 8.35
N TYR A 64 -1.22 -8.69 9.60
CA TYR A 64 -0.15 -8.21 10.50
C TYR A 64 1.26 -8.51 9.98
N LYS A 65 1.44 -9.62 9.23
CA LYS A 65 2.70 -9.97 8.57
C LYS A 65 2.86 -9.31 7.20
N SER A 66 1.82 -8.68 6.67
CA SER A 66 1.82 -8.09 5.33
C SER A 66 2.02 -6.57 5.40
N PHE A 67 1.33 -5.92 6.34
CA PHE A 67 1.26 -4.47 6.47
C PHE A 67 1.41 -4.04 7.92
N ARG A 68 2.07 -2.90 8.15
CA ARG A 68 2.07 -2.21 9.44
C ARG A 68 1.53 -0.78 9.31
N PRO A 69 0.97 -0.20 10.39
CA PRO A 69 0.59 1.20 10.42
C PRO A 69 1.77 2.10 10.09
N GLY A 70 1.56 3.07 9.20
CA GLY A 70 2.61 4.00 8.74
C GLY A 70 3.32 3.58 7.45
N ASP A 71 3.15 2.34 7.00
CA ASP A 71 3.73 1.88 5.73
C ASP A 71 3.09 2.56 4.52
N ILE A 72 3.89 2.71 3.45
CA ILE A 72 3.42 3.14 2.14
C ILE A 72 3.28 1.92 1.25
N VAL A 73 2.07 1.73 0.74
CA VAL A 73 1.69 0.59 -0.09
C VAL A 73 1.14 1.05 -1.42
N LEU A 74 1.52 0.36 -2.48
CA LEU A 74 0.89 0.45 -3.79
C LEU A 74 -0.24 -0.57 -3.86
N ALA A 75 -1.41 -0.10 -4.22
CA ALA A 75 -2.60 -0.93 -4.40
C ALA A 75 -3.36 -0.49 -5.64
N LYS A 76 -4.24 -1.37 -6.11
CA LYS A 76 -5.13 -1.10 -7.25
C LYS A 76 -6.56 -0.96 -6.77
N VAL A 77 -7.29 0.00 -7.31
CA VAL A 77 -8.71 0.21 -7.00
C VAL A 77 -9.52 -0.89 -7.69
N ILE A 78 -10.29 -1.68 -6.91
CA ILE A 78 -11.26 -2.63 -7.44
C ILE A 78 -12.63 -1.97 -7.58
N SER A 79 -13.01 -1.17 -6.59
CA SER A 79 -14.33 -0.57 -6.54
C SER A 79 -14.28 0.72 -5.72
N LEU A 80 -15.12 1.67 -6.10
CA LEU A 80 -15.28 2.95 -5.42
C LEU A 80 -15.94 2.80 -4.03
N GLY A 81 -16.51 1.61 -3.76
CA GLY A 81 -17.22 1.32 -2.51
C GLY A 81 -18.57 2.03 -2.40
N ASP A 82 -19.23 1.80 -1.27
CA ASP A 82 -20.58 2.31 -0.99
C ASP A 82 -20.55 3.69 -0.28
N ALA A 83 -21.71 4.26 0.04
CA ALA A 83 -22.05 5.61 0.54
C ALA A 83 -21.10 6.33 1.53
N GLN A 84 -20.14 5.63 2.14
CA GLN A 84 -19.09 6.19 3.00
C GLN A 84 -17.76 6.50 2.26
N SER A 85 -17.71 6.40 0.92
CA SER A 85 -16.50 6.65 0.11
C SER A 85 -15.30 5.79 0.54
N ASN A 86 -15.56 4.52 0.86
CA ASN A 86 -14.53 3.55 1.23
C ASN A 86 -14.10 2.75 -0.01
N TYR A 87 -13.02 3.18 -0.65
CA TYR A 87 -12.48 2.52 -1.83
C TYR A 87 -12.00 1.10 -1.46
N LEU A 88 -12.39 0.12 -2.26
CA LEU A 88 -11.88 -1.25 -2.16
C LEU A 88 -10.61 -1.36 -2.98
N LEU A 89 -9.55 -1.81 -2.31
CA LEU A 89 -8.20 -1.85 -2.83
C LEU A 89 -7.65 -3.27 -2.79
N THR A 90 -6.84 -3.63 -3.78
CA THR A 90 -6.14 -4.91 -3.81
C THR A 90 -4.64 -4.75 -4.02
N THR A 91 -3.90 -5.68 -3.42
CA THR A 91 -2.46 -5.85 -3.63
C THR A 91 -2.16 -7.26 -4.17
N ALA A 92 -3.11 -7.89 -4.84
CA ALA A 92 -2.99 -9.27 -5.30
C ALA A 92 -1.87 -9.47 -6.33
N GLU A 93 -1.50 -8.42 -7.07
CA GLU A 93 -0.45 -8.44 -8.07
C GLU A 93 0.95 -8.40 -7.43
N ASN A 94 1.96 -8.93 -8.14
CA ASN A 94 3.35 -9.02 -7.62
C ASN A 94 4.03 -7.65 -7.52
N GLU A 95 3.64 -6.72 -8.37
CA GLU A 95 4.14 -5.34 -8.41
C GLU A 95 3.45 -4.46 -7.35
N LEU A 96 2.39 -4.97 -6.71
CA LEU A 96 1.62 -4.28 -5.68
C LEU A 96 1.94 -4.82 -4.28
N GLY A 97 1.97 -3.92 -3.31
CA GLY A 97 2.41 -4.21 -1.95
C GLY A 97 3.13 -3.04 -1.29
N VAL A 98 3.88 -3.34 -0.24
CA VAL A 98 4.67 -2.37 0.52
C VAL A 98 5.88 -1.94 -0.31
N VAL A 99 5.99 -0.63 -0.54
CA VAL A 99 7.13 0.00 -1.24
C VAL A 99 8.08 0.64 -0.23
N VAL A 100 7.51 1.36 0.74
CA VAL A 100 8.29 2.02 1.78
C VAL A 100 7.79 1.53 3.14
N ALA A 101 8.72 1.01 3.91
CA ALA A 101 8.49 0.59 5.28
C ALA A 101 9.53 1.24 6.20
N HIS A 102 9.09 1.60 7.40
CA HIS A 102 9.96 2.10 8.44
C HIS A 102 10.13 1.03 9.51
N SER A 103 11.36 0.86 9.98
CA SER A 103 11.67 0.05 11.16
C SER A 103 11.29 0.80 12.44
N GLU A 104 11.26 0.11 13.58
CA GLU A 104 11.04 0.74 14.90
C GLU A 104 12.06 1.85 15.21
N ALA A 105 13.26 1.77 14.62
CA ALA A 105 14.30 2.80 14.73
C ALA A 105 14.04 4.04 13.84
N GLY A 106 12.90 4.10 13.13
CA GLY A 106 12.55 5.18 12.21
C GLY A 106 13.35 5.19 10.90
N VAL A 107 14.10 4.12 10.62
CA VAL A 107 14.92 4.00 9.40
C VAL A 107 14.16 3.24 8.34
N GLN A 108 14.24 3.71 7.09
CA GLN A 108 13.68 3.00 5.93
C GLN A 108 14.30 1.62 5.80
N MET A 109 13.46 0.60 5.73
CA MET A 109 13.90 -0.78 5.55
C MET A 109 14.17 -1.07 4.08
N VAL A 110 15.10 -1.98 3.84
CA VAL A 110 15.42 -2.46 2.50
C VAL A 110 14.72 -3.79 2.23
N PRO A 111 14.11 -3.97 1.05
CA PRO A 111 13.54 -5.26 0.67
C PRO A 111 14.65 -6.27 0.43
N ILE A 112 14.62 -7.40 1.14
CA ILE A 112 15.56 -8.52 0.92
C ILE A 112 14.89 -9.61 0.10
N SER A 113 13.60 -9.84 0.34
CA SER A 113 12.81 -10.86 -0.32
C SER A 113 11.36 -10.38 -0.48
N TRP A 114 10.57 -11.15 -1.23
CA TRP A 114 9.15 -10.92 -1.47
C TRP A 114 8.29 -10.84 -0.20
N CYS A 115 8.79 -11.41 0.90
CA CYS A 115 8.10 -11.48 2.18
C CYS A 115 8.87 -10.79 3.31
N GLU A 116 10.09 -10.30 3.09
CA GLU A 116 10.98 -9.84 4.16
C GLU A 116 11.66 -8.53 3.79
N MET A 117 11.59 -7.59 4.73
CA MET A 117 12.36 -6.35 4.74
C MET A 117 13.32 -6.37 5.93
N GLN A 118 14.50 -5.80 5.76
CA GLN A 118 15.49 -5.71 6.82
C GLN A 118 15.86 -4.26 7.10
N CYS A 119 15.99 -3.94 8.37
CA CYS A 119 16.56 -2.65 8.77
C CYS A 119 18.07 -2.66 8.54
N PRO A 120 18.64 -1.66 7.83
CA PRO A 120 20.08 -1.59 7.59
C PRO A 120 20.90 -1.26 8.85
N LYS A 121 20.28 -0.70 9.90
CA LYS A 121 20.97 -0.38 11.16
C LYS A 121 20.93 -1.50 12.18
N THR A 122 19.74 -2.05 12.44
CA THR A 122 19.56 -3.07 13.49
C THR A 122 19.69 -4.48 12.97
N HIS A 123 19.75 -4.67 11.64
CA HIS A 123 19.71 -5.97 10.96
C HIS A 123 18.47 -6.83 11.32
N THR A 124 17.45 -6.22 11.92
CA THR A 124 16.19 -6.89 12.26
C THR A 124 15.43 -7.17 10.97
N LYS A 125 15.01 -8.42 10.81
CA LYS A 125 14.16 -8.86 9.70
C LYS A 125 12.70 -8.75 10.12
N GLU A 126 11.90 -8.12 9.26
CA GLU A 126 10.47 -7.98 9.44
C GLU A 126 9.72 -8.50 8.23
N PHE A 127 8.64 -9.24 8.50
CA PHE A 127 7.77 -9.72 7.44
C PHE A 127 6.88 -8.59 6.92
N ARG A 128 6.90 -8.39 5.59
CA ARG A 128 6.02 -7.46 4.85
C ARG A 128 5.70 -8.05 3.48
N LYS A 129 4.54 -7.70 2.91
CA LYS A 129 4.22 -8.04 1.50
C LYS A 129 4.94 -7.04 0.60
N VAL A 130 6.20 -7.32 0.27
CA VAL A 130 7.03 -6.41 -0.52
C VAL A 130 6.52 -6.35 -1.95
N ALA A 131 6.32 -5.14 -2.46
CA ALA A 131 6.10 -4.91 -3.89
C ALA A 131 7.42 -5.11 -4.64
N ARG A 132 7.40 -5.78 -5.79
CA ARG A 132 8.57 -5.80 -6.66
C ARG A 132 8.78 -4.41 -7.24
N VAL A 133 9.66 -3.65 -6.61
CA VAL A 133 10.21 -2.43 -7.20
C VAL A 133 11.14 -2.83 -8.34
N GLN A 134 10.83 -2.40 -9.55
CA GLN A 134 11.77 -2.52 -10.67
C GLN A 134 13.02 -1.68 -10.30
N PRO A 135 14.24 -2.21 -10.49
CA PRO A 135 15.48 -1.58 -10.03
C PRO A 135 15.74 -0.19 -10.64
N GLU A 136 15.01 0.18 -11.69
CA GLU A 136 15.04 1.47 -12.37
C GLU A 136 14.66 2.65 -11.46
N PHE A 137 13.89 2.42 -10.39
CA PHE A 137 13.48 3.46 -9.42
C PHE A 137 14.42 3.60 -8.21
N LEU A 138 15.50 2.81 -8.15
CA LEU A 138 16.47 2.82 -7.04
C LEU A 138 17.78 3.56 -7.36
N GLN A 139 17.92 4.13 -8.56
CA GLN A 139 19.08 4.97 -8.92
C GLN A 139 18.73 6.45 -8.81
N THR A 140 19.15 7.08 -7.73
CA THR A 140 19.51 8.51 -7.70
C THR A 140 20.76 8.66 -6.87
#